data_AF-A0A829R649-F1
#
_entry.id   AF-A0A829R649-F1
#
_cell.length_a   1.000
_cell.length_b   1.000
_cell.length_c   1.000
_cell.angle_alpha   90.00
_cell.angle_beta   90.00
_cell.angle_gamma   90.00
#
_symmetry.space_group_name_H-M   'P 1'
#
loop_
_entity.id
_entity.type
_entity.pdbx_description
1 polymer ?
#
loop_
_entity_poly.entity_id
_entity_poly.type
_entity_poly.pdbx_seq_one_letter_code
_entity_poly.pdbx_strand_id
1 'polypeptide(L)'
;MGMSLQEKLKREVNAYAEENGLLITKMDFLYAGPTMRSRHSLILAFTDAGIFTFVFRLNEAEMHYLQKDTIKQVLLEKKRLVYQLTLRAENEEGQIEEATYQVSKTVLAKKWHKQTLLKLIQKELAFS
;
A
#
# COMPACT_ATOMS: atom_id res chain seq x y z
N MET A 1 -21.47 -17.58 -1.05
CA MET A 1 -20.03 -17.33 -1.31
C MET A 1 -19.67 -16.00 -0.66
N GLY A 2 -18.71 -15.99 0.27
CA GLY A 2 -18.29 -14.77 0.95
C GLY A 2 -17.39 -13.92 0.05
N MET A 3 -17.54 -12.59 0.12
CA MET A 3 -16.70 -11.65 -0.61
C MET A 3 -15.23 -11.76 -0.16
N SER A 4 -14.31 -11.84 -1.11
CA SER A 4 -12.88 -11.96 -0.83
C SER A 4 -12.33 -10.67 -0.20
N LEU A 5 -11.24 -10.79 0.55
CA LEU A 5 -10.58 -9.62 1.16
C LEU A 5 -10.22 -8.55 0.12
N GLN A 6 -9.74 -8.95 -1.07
CA GLN A 6 -9.37 -7.99 -2.10
C GLN A 6 -10.58 -7.22 -2.62
N GLU A 7 -11.73 -7.87 -2.77
CA GLU A 7 -12.97 -7.20 -3.19
C GLU A 7 -13.47 -6.23 -2.13
N LYS A 8 -13.37 -6.58 -0.84
CA LYS A 8 -13.67 -5.66 0.26
C LYS A 8 -12.80 -4.42 0.20
N LEU A 9 -11.48 -4.60 0.09
CA LEU A 9 -10.54 -3.48 -0.02
C LEU A 9 -10.83 -2.58 -1.22
N LYS A 10 -11.10 -3.16 -2.40
CA LYS A 10 -11.48 -2.39 -3.59
C LYS A 10 -12.74 -1.56 -3.37
N ARG A 11 -13.74 -2.11 -2.66
CA ARG A 11 -14.96 -1.38 -2.34
C ARG A 11 -14.69 -0.20 -1.41
N GLU A 12 -13.89 -0.39 -0.35
CA GLU A 12 -13.52 0.70 0.56
C GLU A 12 -12.77 1.82 -0.18
N VAL A 13 -11.79 1.46 -1.01
CA VAL A 13 -11.05 2.44 -1.84
C VAL A 13 -12.00 3.20 -2.77
N ASN A 14 -12.90 2.49 -3.46
CA ASN A 14 -13.84 3.12 -4.39
C ASN A 14 -14.86 4.02 -3.68
N ALA A 15 -15.38 3.62 -2.52
CA ALA A 15 -16.31 4.42 -1.73
C ALA A 15 -15.65 5.75 -1.30
N TYR A 16 -14.44 5.67 -0.75
CA TYR A 16 -13.68 6.88 -0.41
C TYR A 16 -13.40 7.74 -1.65
N ALA A 17 -13.03 7.13 -2.77
CA ALA A 17 -12.74 7.86 -4.00
C ALA A 17 -13.97 8.60 -4.53
N GLU A 18 -15.14 7.98 -4.51
CA GLU A 18 -16.40 8.60 -4.92
C GLU A 18 -16.77 9.79 -4.01
N GLU A 19 -16.66 9.62 -2.69
CA GLU A 19 -16.93 10.67 -1.70
C GLU A 19 -16.00 11.88 -1.84
N ASN A 20 -14.75 11.66 -2.29
CA ASN A 20 -13.72 12.69 -2.39
C ASN A 20 -13.44 13.13 -3.84
N GLY A 21 -14.24 12.70 -4.82
CA GLY A 21 -14.08 13.08 -6.23
C GLY A 21 -12.77 12.58 -6.87
N LEU A 22 -12.18 11.50 -6.36
CA LEU A 22 -10.95 10.91 -6.88
C LEU A 22 -11.28 9.92 -8.01
N LEU A 23 -10.55 10.02 -9.12
CA LEU A 23 -10.63 9.02 -10.19
C LEU A 23 -9.57 7.94 -9.97
N ILE A 24 -10.02 6.69 -9.79
CA ILE A 24 -9.13 5.54 -9.63
C ILE A 24 -9.32 4.58 -10.80
N THR A 25 -8.32 4.46 -11.66
CA THR A 25 -8.32 3.52 -12.80
C THR A 25 -7.45 2.30 -12.55
N LYS A 26 -6.52 2.37 -11.59
CA LYS A 26 -5.58 1.29 -11.26
C LYS A 26 -5.50 1.09 -9.75
N MET A 27 -5.47 -0.17 -9.33
CA MET A 27 -5.29 -0.56 -7.92
C MET A 27 -4.43 -1.81 -7.80
N ASP A 28 -3.31 -1.67 -7.11
CA ASP A 28 -2.37 -2.75 -6.82
C ASP A 28 -2.18 -2.88 -5.29
N PHE A 29 -2.37 -4.08 -4.75
CA PHE A 29 -2.36 -4.30 -3.30
C PHE A 29 -1.08 -4.99 -2.84
N LEU A 30 -0.57 -4.64 -1.65
CA LEU A 30 0.63 -5.23 -1.08
C LEU A 30 0.49 -5.37 0.44
N TYR A 31 0.66 -6.58 0.97
CA TYR A 31 0.91 -6.75 2.40
C TYR A 31 2.24 -6.12 2.82
N ALA A 32 2.18 -5.37 3.90
CA ALA A 32 3.33 -4.74 4.54
C ALA A 32 3.13 -4.71 6.06
N GLY A 33 4.16 -4.27 6.78
CA GLY A 33 4.05 -3.99 8.20
C GLY A 33 5.33 -3.40 8.78
N PRO A 34 5.29 -2.83 9.99
CA PRO A 34 6.44 -2.11 10.54
C PRO A 34 7.61 -3.03 10.90
N THR A 35 7.36 -4.33 11.11
CA THR A 35 8.38 -5.30 11.49
C THR A 35 8.27 -6.59 10.67
N MET A 36 9.29 -7.44 10.72
CA MET A 36 9.20 -8.78 10.14
C MET A 36 8.06 -9.61 10.75
N ARG A 37 7.78 -9.49 12.05
CA ARG A 37 6.70 -10.25 12.71
C ARG A 37 5.31 -9.77 12.28
N SER A 38 5.17 -8.47 12.02
CA SER A 38 3.92 -7.82 11.66
C SER A 38 3.80 -7.47 10.17
N ARG A 39 4.63 -8.01 9.28
CA ARG A 39 4.66 -7.71 7.83
C ARG A 39 3.37 -8.02 7.03
N HIS A 40 2.33 -8.50 7.69
CA HIS A 40 0.98 -8.74 7.13
C HIS A 40 -0.11 -8.01 7.93
N SER A 41 0.27 -7.13 8.86
CA SER A 41 -0.68 -6.37 9.67
C SER A 41 -1.28 -5.20 8.91
N LEU A 42 -0.63 -4.77 7.82
CA LEU A 42 -1.07 -3.68 6.97
C LEU A 42 -1.23 -4.16 5.53
N ILE A 43 -2.14 -3.53 4.80
CA ILE A 43 -2.21 -3.63 3.33
C ILE A 43 -2.11 -2.23 2.75
N LEU A 44 -1.15 -2.05 1.84
CA LEU A 44 -1.04 -0.87 1.02
C LEU A 44 -1.80 -1.09 -0.29
N ALA A 45 -2.61 -0.13 -0.71
CA ALA A 45 -3.21 -0.08 -2.04
C ALA A 45 -2.59 1.09 -2.81
N PHE A 46 -1.78 0.75 -3.81
CA PHE A 46 -1.18 1.71 -4.74
C PHE A 46 -2.19 2.00 -5.84
N THR A 47 -2.51 3.28 -6.02
CA THR A 47 -3.47 3.75 -7.01
C THR A 47 -2.89 4.91 -7.81
N ASP A 48 -3.57 5.30 -8.88
CA ASP A 48 -3.26 6.49 -9.66
C ASP A 48 -3.59 7.82 -8.94
N ALA A 49 -4.43 7.78 -7.90
CA ALA A 49 -4.74 8.93 -7.05
C ALA A 49 -3.81 9.07 -5.83
N GLY A 50 -3.21 7.97 -5.37
CA GLY A 50 -2.36 7.96 -4.16
C GLY A 50 -2.18 6.56 -3.57
N ILE A 51 -1.79 6.51 -2.30
CA ILE A 51 -1.62 5.26 -1.54
C ILE A 51 -2.66 5.22 -0.42
N PHE A 52 -3.42 4.13 -0.37
CA PHE A 52 -4.28 3.82 0.77
C PHE A 52 -3.58 2.81 1.69
N THR A 53 -3.63 3.04 2.99
CA THR A 53 -3.08 2.14 4.00
C THR A 53 -4.21 1.60 4.85
N PHE A 54 -4.40 0.29 4.82
CA PHE A 54 -5.36 -0.44 5.65
C PHE A 54 -4.63 -1.05 6.85
N VAL A 55 -5.01 -0.64 8.05
CA VAL A 55 -4.48 -1.14 9.32
C VAL A 55 -5.52 -2.04 9.95
N PHE A 56 -5.18 -3.32 10.17
CA PHE A 56 -6.08 -4.25 10.83
C PHE A 56 -5.69 -4.38 12.31
N ARG A 57 -6.48 -3.77 13.20
CA ARG A 57 -6.37 -3.96 14.66
C ARG A 57 -7.49 -4.87 15.13
N LEU A 58 -7.34 -5.47 16.31
CA LEU A 58 -8.18 -6.57 16.82
C LEU A 58 -9.71 -6.31 16.70
N ASN A 59 -10.15 -5.05 16.84
CA ASN A 59 -11.57 -4.69 16.78
C ASN A 59 -11.91 -3.62 15.73
N GLU A 60 -10.90 -3.06 15.03
CA GLU A 60 -11.10 -1.91 14.14
C GLU A 60 -10.20 -2.02 12.90
N ALA A 61 -10.76 -1.68 11.75
CA ALA A 61 -10.01 -1.50 10.52
C ALA A 61 -9.92 0.00 10.25
N GLU A 62 -8.71 0.54 10.29
CA GLU A 62 -8.45 1.95 9.98
C GLU A 62 -7.94 2.05 8.53
N MET A 63 -8.43 3.04 7.80
CA MET A 63 -7.96 3.36 6.45
C MET A 63 -7.39 4.78 6.44
N HIS A 64 -6.16 4.91 5.96
CA HIS A 64 -5.51 6.20 5.75
C HIS A 64 -5.25 6.41 4.27
N TYR A 65 -5.38 7.65 3.79
CA TYR A 65 -5.10 8.04 2.42
C TYR A 65 -3.92 9.00 2.37
N LEU A 66 -2.98 8.72 1.48
CA LEU A 66 -1.84 9.57 1.16
C LEU A 66 -1.95 9.98 -0.32
N GLN A 67 -2.16 11.28 -0.55
CA GLN A 67 -2.34 11.82 -1.90
C GLN A 67 -1.07 11.65 -2.74
N LYS A 68 -1.23 11.34 -4.03
CA LYS A 68 -0.09 11.12 -4.94
C LYS A 68 0.89 12.29 -4.98
N ASP A 69 0.41 13.53 -5.01
CA ASP A 69 1.25 14.72 -5.18
C ASP A 69 2.18 14.98 -3.99
N THR A 70 1.84 14.43 -2.81
CA THR A 70 2.71 14.53 -1.62
C THR A 70 3.80 13.47 -1.61
N ILE A 71 3.62 12.36 -2.35
CA ILE A 71 4.58 11.25 -2.40
C ILE A 71 5.81 11.65 -3.21
N LYS A 72 6.95 11.79 -2.54
CA LYS A 72 8.24 12.13 -3.16
C LYS A 72 9.02 10.89 -3.58
N GLN A 73 8.87 9.78 -2.86
CA GLN A 73 9.64 8.57 -3.15
C GLN A 73 8.95 7.30 -2.66
N VAL A 74 9.01 6.26 -3.49
CA VAL A 74 8.69 4.86 -3.14
C VAL A 74 9.91 4.01 -3.47
N LEU A 75 10.61 3.51 -2.45
CA LEU A 75 11.84 2.72 -2.62
C LEU A 75 11.65 1.32 -2.07
N LEU A 76 11.98 0.31 -2.87
CA LEU A 76 11.99 -1.09 -2.46
C LEU A 76 13.43 -1.62 -2.44
N GLU A 77 13.95 -1.93 -1.26
CA GLU A 77 15.28 -2.51 -1.07
C GLU A 77 15.20 -4.01 -0.76
N LYS A 78 16.02 -4.81 -1.42
CA LYS A 78 16.09 -6.26 -1.17
C LYS A 78 16.95 -6.54 0.06
N LYS A 79 16.34 -7.03 1.15
CA LYS A 79 17.05 -7.60 2.31
C LYS A 79 17.13 -9.12 2.21
N ARG A 80 17.80 -9.78 3.17
CA ARG A 80 17.99 -11.24 3.15
C ARG A 80 16.65 -12.01 3.20
N LEU A 81 15.77 -11.65 4.13
CA LEU A 81 14.51 -12.39 4.38
C LEU A 81 13.25 -11.71 3.81
N VAL A 82 13.31 -10.41 3.65
CA VAL A 82 12.17 -9.54 3.29
C VAL A 82 12.63 -8.49 2.26
N TYR A 83 11.70 -7.73 1.73
CA TYR A 83 11.99 -6.43 1.13
C TYR A 83 11.71 -5.34 2.16
N GLN A 84 12.52 -4.29 2.17
CA GLN A 84 12.24 -3.08 2.90
C GLN A 84 11.60 -2.09 1.93
N LEU A 85 10.39 -1.65 2.22
CA LEU A 85 9.69 -0.61 1.48
C LEU A 85 9.80 0.69 2.27
N THR A 86 10.35 1.72 1.67
CA THR A 86 10.44 3.07 2.23
C THR A 86 9.57 4.01 1.40
N LEU A 87 8.64 4.69 2.07
CA LEU A 87 7.79 5.74 1.50
C LEU A 87 8.25 7.08 2.07
N ARG A 88 8.45 8.08 1.20
CA ARG A 88 8.69 9.47 1.60
C ARG A 88 7.61 10.34 1.04
N ALA A 89 7.01 11.16 1.89
CA ALA A 89 5.99 12.11 1.50
C ALA A 89 6.18 13.45 2.22
N GLU A 90 5.66 14.50 1.61
CA GLU A 90 5.65 15.84 2.16
C GLU A 90 4.38 16.05 2.99
N ASN A 91 4.52 16.56 4.21
CA ASN A 91 3.39 16.92 5.06
C ASN A 91 2.91 18.36 4.76
N GLU A 92 1.87 18.80 5.48
CA GLU A 92 1.27 20.13 5.29
C GLU A 92 2.25 21.29 5.57
N GLU A 93 3.29 21.05 6.38
CA GLU A 93 4.33 22.03 6.70
C GLU A 93 5.48 22.04 5.68
N GLY A 94 5.38 21.24 4.60
CA GLY A 94 6.43 21.11 3.59
C GLY A 94 7.63 20.26 4.05
N GLN A 95 7.50 19.52 5.15
CA GLN A 95 8.56 18.65 5.66
C GLN A 95 8.42 17.25 5.06
N ILE A 96 9.56 16.63 4.75
CA ILE A 96 9.58 15.26 4.23
C ILE A 96 9.54 14.28 5.41
N GLU A 97 8.45 13.53 5.50
CA GLU A 97 8.28 12.42 6.42
C GLU A 97 8.63 11.10 5.72
N GLU A 98 9.20 10.16 6.49
CA GLU A 98 9.59 8.84 6.01
C GLU A 98 8.88 7.75 6.81
N ALA A 99 8.27 6.81 6.09
CA ALA A 99 7.71 5.58 6.64
C ALA A 99 8.42 4.36 6.05
N THR A 100 8.82 3.43 6.91
CA THR A 100 9.49 2.19 6.49
C THR A 100 8.67 0.96 6.90
N TYR A 101 8.53 0.03 5.96
CA TYR A 101 7.80 -1.21 6.12
C TYR A 101 8.63 -2.42 5.67
N GLN A 102 8.34 -3.57 6.27
CA GLN A 102 8.83 -4.87 5.85
C GLN A 102 7.76 -5.56 5.01
N VAL A 103 8.18 -6.03 3.84
CA VAL A 103 7.33 -6.69 2.84
C VAL A 103 7.84 -8.10 2.66
N SER A 104 6.94 -9.08 2.74
CA SER A 104 7.32 -10.47 2.51
C SER A 104 7.75 -10.70 1.08
N LYS A 105 8.80 -11.50 0.88
CA LYS A 105 9.16 -11.98 -0.47
C LYS A 105 8.12 -12.95 -1.05
N THR A 106 7.43 -13.65 -0.15
CA THR A 106 6.46 -14.67 -0.49
C THR A 106 5.26 -14.56 0.44
N VAL A 107 4.07 -14.42 -0.14
CA VAL A 107 2.79 -14.62 0.56
C VAL A 107 2.05 -15.74 -0.14
N LEU A 108 2.01 -16.89 0.52
CA LEU A 108 1.30 -18.06 0.01
C LEU A 108 -0.18 -17.70 -0.16
N ALA A 109 -0.78 -18.14 -1.26
CA ALA A 109 -2.19 -17.91 -1.63
C ALA A 109 -2.63 -16.49 -2.04
N LYS A 110 -1.74 -15.50 -2.17
CA LYS A 110 -2.13 -14.11 -2.55
C LYS A 110 -1.45 -13.66 -3.84
N LYS A 111 -2.04 -14.03 -4.99
CA LYS A 111 -1.55 -13.70 -6.34
C LYS A 111 -1.34 -12.19 -6.53
N TRP A 112 -2.28 -11.38 -6.06
CA TRP A 112 -2.21 -9.91 -6.15
C TRP A 112 -0.98 -9.33 -5.45
N HIS A 113 -0.60 -9.86 -4.28
CA HIS A 113 0.59 -9.37 -3.56
C HIS A 113 1.86 -9.62 -4.37
N LYS A 114 2.00 -10.84 -4.92
CA LYS A 114 3.14 -11.18 -5.78
C LYS A 114 3.21 -10.28 -7.01
N GLN A 115 2.07 -10.00 -7.66
CA GLN A 115 2.00 -9.14 -8.83
C GLN A 115 2.43 -7.70 -8.50
N THR A 116 1.90 -7.11 -7.42
CA THR A 116 2.29 -5.77 -6.98
C THR A 116 3.77 -5.69 -6.60
N LEU A 117 4.29 -6.72 -5.92
CA LEU A 117 5.71 -6.78 -5.57
C LEU A 117 6.61 -6.83 -6.80
N LEU A 118 6.23 -7.57 -7.85
CA LEU A 118 6.95 -7.59 -9.12
C LEU A 118 6.95 -6.22 -9.79
N LYS A 119 5.78 -5.55 -9.85
CA LYS A 119 5.67 -4.18 -10.37
C LYS A 119 6.57 -3.20 -9.62
N LEU A 120 6.63 -3.28 -8.29
CA LEU A 120 7.54 -2.47 -7.48
C LEU A 120 9.01 -2.73 -7.82
N ILE A 121 9.41 -4.00 -7.94
CA ILE A 121 10.78 -4.39 -8.32
C ILE A 121 11.14 -3.84 -9.71
N GLN A 122 10.20 -3.86 -10.63
CA GLN A 122 10.35 -3.37 -12.00
C GLN A 122 10.18 -1.85 -12.12
N LYS A 123 9.85 -1.16 -11.02
CA LYS A 123 9.53 0.28 -10.99
C LYS A 123 8.38 0.67 -11.93
N GLU A 124 7.41 -0.23 -12.09
CA GLU A 124 6.23 -0.06 -12.95
C GLU A 124 5.02 0.53 -12.21
N LEU A 125 5.11 0.71 -10.88
CA LEU A 125 4.12 1.47 -10.15
C LEU A 125 4.38 2.97 -10.38
N ALA A 126 3.39 3.63 -11.00
CA ALA A 126 3.48 5.02 -11.41
C ALA A 126 3.38 5.98 -10.21
N PHE A 127 4.51 6.23 -9.57
CA PHE A 127 4.76 7.38 -8.70
C PHE A 127 5.94 8.12 -9.31
N SER A 128 5.67 8.86 -10.39
CA SER A 128 6.62 9.66 -11.15
C SER A 128 5.97 11.00 -11.46
#